data_AF-A0A166SRP6-F1
#
_entry.id   AF-A0A166SRP6-F1
#
_cell.length_a   1.000
_cell.length_b   1.000
_cell.length_c   1.000
_cell.angle_alpha   90.00
_cell.angle_beta   90.00
_cell.angle_gamma   90.00
#
_symmetry.space_group_name_H-M   'P 1'
#
loop_
_entity.id
_entity.type
_entity.pdbx_description
1 polymer ?
#
loop_
_entity_poly.entity_id
_entity_poly.type
_entity_poly.pdbx_seq_one_letter_code
_entity_poly.pdbx_strand_id
1 'polypeptide(L)'
;MATHNIVVFAGDHCGPEVVAEAVKVLKTIETNSPSAGKFNLQEHLLGGASIDATGSPLTDEALAAANGADAVLLGAIGGPKWGTGAVRPEQGLLKLRKEMGTYGNLRPCSFASEALVDFSPLKAEVCRGTDMVIVRELTGGIYFGERKEDTGDGKAWDSEPYSREEVERIGRLAGFLAIARGEKTVWSLDKANVLATSRLWRKVITELFEREFPQLKIEHQLIDSAAMLLVKSPRALNGVVVTSNLFGDIISDEASVIPGSIGLLPSASLSGIPDGKGKCNGIYEPIHGSAPDISGKGIVNPIGTILSVAMMLRYSLNLPKEAQAVEDAVKAVIDNGVRTKDLGGNAGTKEVGDAIVAELAKALKA
;
A
#
# COMPACT_ATOMS: atom_id res chain seq x y z
N MET A 1 27.04 -0.03 12.41
CA MET A 1 26.08 -0.16 11.29
C MET A 1 24.69 -0.15 11.88
N ALA A 2 23.74 0.57 11.26
CA ALA A 2 22.35 0.54 11.71
C ALA A 2 21.80 -0.89 11.65
N THR A 3 20.90 -1.24 12.56
CA THR A 3 20.13 -2.49 12.51
C THR A 3 18.67 -2.11 12.45
N HIS A 4 17.98 -2.58 11.42
CA HIS A 4 16.57 -2.34 11.19
C HIS A 4 15.79 -3.60 11.61
N ASN A 5 14.93 -3.47 12.60
CA ASN A 5 14.06 -4.54 13.07
C ASN A 5 12.80 -4.57 12.23
N ILE A 6 12.57 -5.67 11.51
CA ILE A 6 11.43 -5.82 10.62
C ILE A 6 10.63 -7.03 11.09
N VAL A 7 9.36 -6.82 11.42
CA VAL A 7 8.44 -7.93 11.67
C VAL A 7 7.87 -8.41 10.34
N VAL A 8 7.88 -9.72 10.14
CA VAL A 8 7.43 -10.36 8.90
C VAL A 8 6.18 -11.17 9.19
N PHE A 9 5.06 -10.75 8.61
CA PHE A 9 3.80 -11.48 8.59
C PHE A 9 3.58 -12.05 7.20
N ALA A 10 4.09 -13.26 6.94
CA ALA A 10 3.88 -13.94 5.67
C ALA A 10 2.37 -14.12 5.35
N GLY A 11 1.59 -14.42 6.39
CA GLY A 11 0.13 -14.54 6.30
C GLY A 11 -0.31 -15.82 5.60
N ASP A 12 -1.33 -15.69 4.76
CA ASP A 12 -2.12 -16.79 4.21
C ASP A 12 -1.82 -17.06 2.73
N HIS A 13 -2.00 -18.32 2.31
CA HIS A 13 -1.95 -18.77 0.92
C HIS A 13 -0.70 -18.33 0.14
N CYS A 14 -0.79 -17.39 -0.81
CA CYS A 14 0.36 -16.96 -1.61
C CYS A 14 1.35 -16.08 -0.84
N GLY A 15 0.95 -15.53 0.31
CA GLY A 15 1.76 -14.62 1.12
C GLY A 15 3.17 -15.13 1.41
N PRO A 16 3.34 -16.36 1.95
CA PRO A 16 4.65 -16.97 2.15
C PRO A 16 5.54 -17.04 0.89
N GLU A 17 4.97 -17.33 -0.29
CA GLU A 17 5.73 -17.43 -1.54
C GLU A 17 6.29 -16.07 -1.97
N VAL A 18 5.47 -15.01 -1.93
CA VAL A 18 5.90 -13.67 -2.37
C VAL A 18 6.79 -12.98 -1.34
N VAL A 19 6.55 -13.22 -0.04
CA VAL A 19 7.39 -12.68 1.04
C VAL A 19 8.79 -13.30 1.01
N ALA A 20 8.92 -14.59 0.66
CA ALA A 20 10.23 -15.21 0.49
C ALA A 20 11.09 -14.46 -0.54
N GLU A 21 10.51 -14.02 -1.65
CA GLU A 21 11.20 -13.25 -2.69
C GLU A 21 11.56 -11.83 -2.21
N ALA A 22 10.67 -11.17 -1.47
CA ALA A 22 10.95 -9.88 -0.84
C ALA A 22 12.10 -9.96 0.20
N VAL A 23 12.19 -11.06 0.95
CA VAL A 23 13.30 -11.33 1.89
C VAL A 23 14.63 -11.49 1.14
N LYS A 24 14.65 -12.10 -0.06
CA LYS A 24 15.87 -12.16 -0.88
C LYS A 24 16.37 -10.76 -1.27
N VAL A 25 15.45 -9.84 -1.58
CA VAL A 25 15.78 -8.44 -1.89
C VAL A 25 16.49 -7.76 -0.71
N LEU A 26 15.94 -7.86 0.50
CA LEU A 26 16.57 -7.31 1.72
C LEU A 26 17.97 -7.90 1.96
N LYS A 27 18.13 -9.22 1.84
CA LYS A 27 19.45 -9.89 1.99
C LYS A 27 20.45 -9.46 0.92
N THR A 28 19.99 -9.20 -0.29
CA THR A 28 20.82 -8.71 -1.39
C THR A 28 21.31 -7.29 -1.11
N ILE A 29 20.45 -6.43 -0.58
CA ILE A 29 20.83 -5.08 -0.15
C ILE A 29 21.86 -5.15 0.99
N GLU A 30 21.62 -5.96 2.02
CA GLU A 30 22.57 -6.14 3.13
C GLU A 30 23.97 -6.56 2.65
N THR A 31 24.02 -7.42 1.62
CA THR A 31 25.28 -7.91 1.04
C THR A 31 25.99 -6.87 0.18
N ASN A 32 25.25 -6.08 -0.61
CA ASN A 32 25.82 -5.24 -1.67
C ASN A 32 25.81 -3.72 -1.35
N SER A 33 25.07 -3.28 -0.32
CA SER A 33 25.09 -1.92 0.21
C SER A 33 25.32 -1.93 1.72
N PRO A 34 26.57 -2.14 2.20
CA PRO A 34 26.85 -2.19 3.64
C PRO A 34 26.46 -0.92 4.42
N SER A 35 26.35 0.22 3.74
CA SER A 35 25.84 1.48 4.31
C SER A 35 24.37 1.41 4.71
N ALA A 36 23.57 0.53 4.09
CA ALA A 36 22.18 0.32 4.44
C ALA A 36 22.00 -0.32 5.83
N GLY A 37 23.06 -0.94 6.38
CA GLY A 37 23.02 -1.62 7.67
C GLY A 37 22.53 -3.06 7.57
N LYS A 38 22.03 -3.59 8.69
CA LYS A 38 21.52 -4.97 8.78
C LYS A 38 20.01 -5.01 8.90
N PHE A 39 19.39 -6.05 8.37
CA PHE A 39 17.96 -6.30 8.48
C PHE A 39 17.70 -7.48 9.43
N ASN A 40 17.23 -7.18 10.64
CA ASN A 40 16.83 -8.19 11.61
C ASN A 40 15.37 -8.57 11.39
N LEU A 41 15.13 -9.72 10.75
CA LEU A 41 13.80 -10.20 10.41
C LEU A 41 13.22 -11.07 11.52
N GLN A 42 12.02 -10.72 12.00
CA GLN A 42 11.31 -11.43 13.07
C GLN A 42 9.98 -11.95 12.52
N GLU A 43 9.88 -13.27 12.32
CA GLU A 43 8.68 -13.89 11.76
C GLU A 43 7.62 -14.09 12.85
N HIS A 44 6.39 -13.66 12.56
CA HIS A 44 5.22 -13.87 13.41
C HIS A 44 4.01 -14.29 12.56
N LEU A 45 3.00 -14.88 13.21
CA LEU A 45 1.75 -15.26 12.55
C LEU A 45 0.73 -14.12 12.60
N LEU A 46 -0.01 -13.97 11.51
CA LEU A 46 -1.15 -13.07 11.36
C LEU A 46 -2.17 -13.74 10.44
N GLY A 47 -3.45 -13.42 10.61
CA GLY A 47 -4.51 -13.85 9.71
C GLY A 47 -4.94 -15.30 9.96
N GLY A 48 -5.31 -15.98 8.89
CA GLY A 48 -5.79 -17.36 8.92
C GLY A 48 -4.80 -18.35 9.52
N ALA A 49 -3.51 -18.21 9.20
CA ALA A 49 -2.42 -18.99 9.77
C ALA A 49 -2.33 -18.84 11.30
N SER A 50 -2.57 -17.62 11.82
CA SER A 50 -2.62 -17.37 13.26
C SER A 50 -3.88 -17.97 13.90
N ILE A 51 -5.04 -17.86 13.22
CA ILE A 51 -6.29 -18.47 13.69
C ILE A 51 -6.12 -19.99 13.82
N ASP A 52 -5.54 -20.63 12.82
CA ASP A 52 -5.34 -22.08 12.80
C ASP A 52 -4.41 -22.54 13.91
N ALA A 53 -3.38 -21.77 14.24
CA ALA A 53 -2.39 -22.11 15.26
C ALA A 53 -2.81 -21.74 16.69
N THR A 54 -3.57 -20.65 16.87
CA THR A 54 -3.77 -20.02 18.19
C THR A 54 -5.24 -19.70 18.52
N GLY A 55 -6.14 -19.82 17.55
CA GLY A 55 -7.53 -19.36 17.68
C GLY A 55 -7.73 -17.84 17.55
N SER A 56 -6.66 -17.06 17.42
CA SER A 56 -6.70 -15.60 17.25
C SER A 56 -6.07 -15.16 15.92
N PRO A 57 -6.66 -14.19 15.19
CA PRO A 57 -6.06 -13.66 13.96
C PRO A 57 -4.81 -12.80 14.20
N LEU A 58 -4.61 -12.29 15.43
CA LEU A 58 -3.42 -11.55 15.83
C LEU A 58 -3.21 -11.73 17.35
N THR A 59 -2.10 -12.34 17.74
CA THR A 59 -1.73 -12.49 19.15
C THR A 59 -1.17 -11.19 19.71
N ASP A 60 -1.29 -10.99 21.03
CA ASP A 60 -0.74 -9.79 21.68
C ASP A 60 0.79 -9.75 21.63
N GLU A 61 1.45 -10.91 21.62
CA GLU A 61 2.90 -11.04 21.38
C GLU A 61 3.29 -10.51 20.00
N ALA A 62 2.61 -10.95 18.94
CA ALA A 62 2.87 -10.50 17.58
C ALA A 62 2.59 -9.00 17.42
N LEU A 63 1.54 -8.48 18.06
CA LEU A 63 1.24 -7.05 18.07
C LEU A 63 2.32 -6.24 18.81
N ALA A 64 2.80 -6.72 19.96
CA ALA A 64 3.88 -6.07 20.70
C ALA A 64 5.18 -6.02 19.88
N ALA A 65 5.51 -7.10 19.18
CA ALA A 65 6.65 -7.14 18.27
C ALA A 65 6.49 -6.11 17.13
N ALA A 66 5.32 -6.06 16.49
CA ALA A 66 5.04 -5.11 15.41
C ALA A 66 5.13 -3.64 15.86
N ASN A 67 4.64 -3.33 17.06
CA ASN A 67 4.75 -1.99 17.66
C ASN A 67 6.20 -1.59 17.98
N GLY A 68 7.04 -2.55 18.37
CA GLY A 68 8.46 -2.33 18.64
C GLY A 68 9.35 -2.24 17.39
N ALA A 69 8.89 -2.79 16.26
CA ALA A 69 9.65 -2.86 15.02
C ALA A 69 9.85 -1.50 14.35
N ASP A 70 10.84 -1.42 13.45
CA ASP A 70 11.07 -0.27 12.58
C ASP A 70 10.12 -0.29 11.37
N ALA A 71 9.75 -1.48 10.91
CA ALA A 71 8.74 -1.69 9.89
C ALA A 71 8.10 -3.07 10.01
N VAL A 72 6.95 -3.23 9.36
CA VAL A 72 6.26 -4.51 9.18
C VAL A 72 6.20 -4.84 7.69
N LEU A 73 6.67 -6.02 7.30
CA LEU A 73 6.44 -6.60 5.97
C LEU A 73 5.30 -7.61 6.07
N LEU A 74 4.27 -7.44 5.25
CA LEU A 74 3.11 -8.31 5.22
C LEU A 74 2.93 -8.91 3.82
N GLY A 75 2.62 -10.20 3.77
CA GLY A 75 2.35 -10.94 2.53
C GLY A 75 0.91 -10.77 2.08
N ALA A 76 0.04 -11.70 2.46
CA ALA A 76 -1.39 -11.61 2.17
C ALA A 76 -2.21 -12.20 3.31
N ILE A 77 -3.45 -11.75 3.49
CA ILE A 77 -4.33 -12.18 4.59
C ILE A 77 -5.68 -12.59 4.01
N GLY A 78 -6.30 -13.61 4.62
CA GLY A 78 -7.65 -14.05 4.29
C GLY A 78 -7.69 -15.27 3.37
N GLY A 79 -8.89 -15.82 3.20
CA GLY A 79 -9.13 -16.95 2.31
C GLY A 79 -10.48 -17.63 2.57
N PRO A 80 -10.97 -18.47 1.62
CA PRO A 80 -12.31 -19.05 1.68
C PRO A 80 -12.60 -19.87 2.95
N LYS A 81 -11.55 -20.44 3.56
CA LYS A 81 -11.64 -21.24 4.78
C LYS A 81 -12.25 -20.48 5.96
N TRP A 82 -11.97 -19.19 6.10
CA TRP A 82 -12.33 -18.43 7.31
C TRP A 82 -13.62 -17.59 7.18
N GLY A 83 -14.15 -17.42 5.96
CA GLY A 83 -15.51 -16.93 5.69
C GLY A 83 -15.91 -15.60 6.37
N THR A 84 -17.21 -15.41 6.62
CA THR A 84 -17.78 -14.22 7.28
C THR A 84 -18.11 -14.42 8.77
N GLY A 85 -17.53 -15.45 9.40
CA GLY A 85 -17.80 -15.83 10.79
C GLY A 85 -17.41 -14.78 11.83
N ALA A 86 -17.53 -15.15 13.11
CA ALA A 86 -17.22 -14.24 14.22
C ALA A 86 -15.72 -13.89 14.31
N VAL A 87 -14.85 -14.84 13.99
CA VAL A 87 -13.39 -14.66 13.95
C VAL A 87 -12.94 -14.71 12.50
N ARG A 88 -12.31 -13.64 12.02
CA ARG A 88 -11.90 -13.47 10.62
C ARG A 88 -10.47 -12.94 10.51
N PRO A 89 -9.68 -13.35 9.51
CA PRO A 89 -8.32 -12.87 9.29
C PRO A 89 -8.21 -11.34 9.23
N GLU A 90 -9.18 -10.69 8.57
CA GLU A 90 -9.22 -9.23 8.36
C GLU A 90 -9.35 -8.46 9.68
N GLN A 91 -9.93 -9.06 10.73
CA GLN A 91 -9.98 -8.45 12.06
C GLN A 91 -8.57 -8.25 12.64
N GLY A 92 -7.65 -9.20 12.39
CA GLY A 92 -6.25 -9.09 12.78
C GLY A 92 -5.56 -7.91 12.08
N LEU A 93 -5.78 -7.76 10.76
CA LEU A 93 -5.21 -6.67 9.97
C LEU A 93 -5.75 -5.29 10.41
N LEU A 94 -7.05 -5.18 10.65
CA LEU A 94 -7.67 -3.94 11.15
C LEU A 94 -7.18 -3.60 12.56
N LYS A 95 -7.06 -4.60 13.46
CA LYS A 95 -6.46 -4.41 14.80
C LYS A 95 -5.02 -3.93 14.68
N LEU A 96 -4.19 -4.57 13.85
CA LEU A 96 -2.80 -4.19 13.63
C LEU A 96 -2.67 -2.72 13.18
N ARG A 97 -3.40 -2.33 12.13
CA ARG A 97 -3.37 -0.96 11.59
C ARG A 97 -3.79 0.09 12.62
N LYS A 98 -4.85 -0.21 13.40
CA LYS A 98 -5.35 0.69 14.44
C LYS A 98 -4.35 0.87 15.58
N GLU A 99 -3.84 -0.24 16.12
CA GLU A 99 -2.95 -0.24 17.28
C GLU A 99 -1.56 0.32 16.95
N MET A 100 -1.06 0.11 15.72
CA MET A 100 0.15 0.77 15.22
C MET A 100 -0.08 2.24 14.83
N GLY A 101 -1.32 2.72 14.82
CA GLY A 101 -1.68 4.07 14.42
C GLY A 101 -1.37 4.38 12.94
N THR A 102 -1.32 3.38 12.06
CA THR A 102 -0.97 3.55 10.64
C THR A 102 -2.13 4.16 9.85
N TYR A 103 -2.36 5.46 10.03
CA TYR A 103 -3.50 6.18 9.47
C TYR A 103 -3.37 6.52 7.99
N GLY A 104 -2.15 6.56 7.44
CA GLY A 104 -1.90 7.03 6.09
C GLY A 104 -1.56 5.90 5.14
N ASN A 105 -2.54 5.42 4.37
CA ASN A 105 -2.30 4.42 3.33
C ASN A 105 -1.89 5.06 2.01
N LEU A 106 -0.80 4.58 1.43
CA LEU A 106 -0.23 5.01 0.16
C LEU A 106 -0.36 3.87 -0.84
N ARG A 107 -0.98 4.15 -1.98
CA ARG A 107 -1.08 3.25 -3.12
C ARG A 107 -0.65 3.99 -4.39
N PRO A 108 0.59 3.81 -4.86
CA PRO A 108 1.03 4.40 -6.12
C PRO A 108 0.33 3.71 -7.29
N CYS A 109 0.00 4.48 -8.32
CA CYS A 109 -0.55 4.03 -9.58
C CYS A 109 0.27 4.65 -10.70
N SER A 110 1.24 3.89 -11.19
CA SER A 110 2.10 4.23 -12.32
C SER A 110 2.54 2.97 -13.05
N PHE A 111 2.93 3.12 -14.31
CA PHE A 111 3.51 2.01 -15.08
C PHE A 111 4.95 1.79 -14.64
N ALA A 112 5.26 0.61 -14.09
CA ALA A 112 6.63 0.23 -13.73
C ALA A 112 7.57 0.19 -14.96
N SER A 113 7.00 0.01 -16.15
CA SER A 113 7.70 0.05 -17.43
C SER A 113 6.72 0.46 -18.54
N GLU A 114 7.22 1.18 -19.56
CA GLU A 114 6.46 1.46 -20.79
C GLU A 114 6.00 0.19 -21.50
N ALA A 115 6.71 -0.93 -21.32
CA ALA A 115 6.35 -2.21 -21.91
C ALA A 115 5.10 -2.86 -21.27
N LEU A 116 4.52 -2.21 -20.25
CA LEU A 116 3.27 -2.61 -19.59
C LEU A 116 2.06 -1.80 -20.05
N VAL A 117 2.25 -0.72 -20.82
CA VAL A 117 1.15 0.17 -21.22
C VAL A 117 0.03 -0.58 -21.94
N ASP A 118 0.40 -1.50 -22.84
CA ASP A 118 -0.56 -2.28 -23.63
C ASP A 118 -1.27 -3.38 -22.84
N PHE A 119 -0.90 -3.59 -21.57
CA PHE A 119 -1.60 -4.49 -20.64
C PHE A 119 -2.69 -3.76 -19.84
N SER A 120 -2.74 -2.44 -19.92
CA SER A 120 -3.84 -1.68 -19.34
C SER A 120 -5.18 -2.08 -19.97
N PRO A 121 -6.28 -2.13 -19.19
CA PRO A 121 -7.62 -2.24 -19.77
C PRO A 121 -8.02 -0.96 -20.53
N LEU A 122 -7.29 0.15 -20.32
CA LEU A 122 -7.50 1.41 -21.03
C LEU A 122 -6.62 1.48 -22.28
N LYS A 123 -7.06 2.24 -23.29
CA LYS A 123 -6.26 2.48 -24.49
C LYS A 123 -4.97 3.23 -24.12
N ALA A 124 -3.86 2.88 -24.77
CA ALA A 124 -2.55 3.46 -24.51
C ALA A 124 -2.55 5.00 -24.54
N GLU A 125 -3.26 5.63 -25.48
CA GLU A 125 -3.34 7.10 -25.57
C GLU A 125 -4.05 7.77 -24.37
N VAL A 126 -4.87 7.01 -23.64
CA VAL A 126 -5.61 7.46 -22.45
C VAL A 126 -4.76 7.34 -21.19
N CYS A 127 -4.11 6.19 -20.99
CA CYS A 127 -3.45 5.86 -19.73
C CYS A 127 -1.94 6.09 -19.71
N ARG A 128 -1.24 6.11 -20.86
CA ARG A 128 0.22 6.30 -20.89
C ARG A 128 0.61 7.58 -20.15
N GLY A 129 1.54 7.47 -19.21
CA GLY A 129 1.98 8.58 -18.36
C GLY A 129 1.08 8.85 -17.14
N THR A 130 0.16 7.95 -16.79
CA THR A 130 -0.48 7.95 -15.48
C THR A 130 0.59 7.78 -14.39
N ASP A 131 0.63 8.72 -13.46
CA ASP A 131 1.50 8.73 -12.29
C ASP A 131 0.81 9.49 -11.17
N MET A 132 0.19 8.74 -10.27
CA MET A 132 -0.46 9.28 -9.07
C MET A 132 -0.17 8.43 -7.86
N VAL A 133 -0.27 9.01 -6.67
CA VAL A 133 -0.32 8.27 -5.41
C VAL A 133 -1.61 8.62 -4.67
N ILE A 134 -2.38 7.57 -4.36
CA ILE A 134 -3.58 7.71 -3.57
C ILE A 134 -3.20 7.60 -2.09
N VAL A 135 -3.54 8.65 -1.36
CA VAL A 135 -3.35 8.84 0.09
C VAL A 135 -4.71 8.65 0.75
N ARG A 136 -4.96 7.43 1.21
CA ARG A 136 -6.20 7.02 1.84
C ARG A 136 -6.07 7.11 3.36
N GLU A 137 -7.01 7.76 4.02
CA GLU A 137 -7.16 7.65 5.47
C GLU A 137 -7.56 6.22 5.84
N LEU A 138 -6.88 5.58 6.80
CA LEU A 138 -6.98 4.14 7.02
C LEU A 138 -7.55 3.72 8.37
N THR A 139 -7.66 4.62 9.36
CA THR A 139 -8.03 4.26 10.75
C THR A 139 -9.28 4.95 11.28
N GLY A 140 -10.01 5.68 10.44
CA GLY A 140 -11.30 6.30 10.75
C GLY A 140 -12.39 6.00 9.70
N GLY A 141 -13.45 6.82 9.71
CA GLY A 141 -14.59 6.67 8.80
C GLY A 141 -15.48 5.46 9.09
N ILE A 142 -16.28 5.06 8.10
CA ILE A 142 -17.33 4.05 8.20
C ILE A 142 -16.86 2.67 8.60
N TYR A 143 -15.57 2.37 8.40
CA TYR A 143 -14.99 1.09 8.79
C TYR A 143 -14.76 0.97 10.29
N PHE A 144 -14.67 2.10 11.00
CA PHE A 144 -14.43 2.17 12.44
C PHE A 144 -15.56 2.87 13.21
N GLY A 145 -16.52 3.46 12.50
CA GLY A 145 -17.72 4.01 13.09
C GLY A 145 -18.62 2.97 13.77
N GLU A 146 -19.50 3.45 14.62
CA GLU A 146 -20.56 2.63 15.20
C GLU A 146 -21.41 2.01 14.09
N ARG A 147 -21.88 0.78 14.36
CA ARG A 147 -22.73 0.02 13.46
C ARG A 147 -23.79 -0.76 14.23
N LYS A 148 -24.88 -1.08 13.54
CA LYS A 148 -25.90 -2.00 14.01
C LYS A 148 -26.15 -3.06 12.94
N GLU A 149 -25.97 -4.32 13.33
CA GLU A 149 -26.35 -5.49 12.52
C GLU A 149 -27.86 -5.73 12.58
N ASP A 150 -28.40 -6.37 11.54
CA ASP A 150 -29.78 -6.86 11.57
C ASP A 150 -29.91 -8.01 12.58
N THR A 151 -30.85 -7.87 13.51
CA THR A 151 -31.15 -8.88 14.54
C THR A 151 -32.52 -9.55 14.32
N GLY A 152 -33.04 -9.45 13.10
CA GLY A 152 -34.37 -9.92 12.69
C GLY A 152 -35.40 -8.79 12.54
N ASP A 153 -35.00 -7.51 12.67
CA ASP A 153 -35.85 -6.35 12.49
C ASP A 153 -35.75 -5.74 11.07
N GLY A 154 -34.88 -6.30 10.23
CA GLY A 154 -34.69 -5.89 8.83
C GLY A 154 -33.98 -4.55 8.69
N LYS A 155 -33.23 -4.11 9.72
CA LYS A 155 -32.55 -2.82 9.74
C LYS A 155 -31.10 -2.97 10.16
N ALA A 156 -30.20 -2.43 9.34
CA ALA A 156 -28.79 -2.25 9.64
C ALA A 156 -28.36 -0.82 9.32
N TRP A 157 -27.30 -0.34 9.96
CA TRP A 157 -26.68 0.94 9.63
C TRP A 157 -25.22 0.98 10.04
N ASP A 158 -24.46 1.83 9.35
CA ASP A 158 -23.06 2.17 9.63
C ASP A 158 -22.93 3.69 9.67
N SER A 159 -22.04 4.21 10.50
CA SER A 159 -21.78 5.65 10.63
C SER A 159 -20.42 6.02 10.05
N GLU A 160 -20.30 7.13 9.31
CA GLU A 160 -19.05 7.68 8.77
C GLU A 160 -18.60 8.91 9.60
N PRO A 161 -18.00 8.72 10.79
CA PRO A 161 -17.45 9.82 11.57
C PRO A 161 -16.03 10.17 11.11
N TYR A 162 -15.73 11.46 11.13
CA TYR A 162 -14.36 11.98 11.10
C TYR A 162 -14.24 13.17 12.04
N SER A 163 -13.13 13.25 12.77
CA SER A 163 -12.72 14.44 13.52
C SER A 163 -11.85 15.37 12.67
N ARG A 164 -11.64 16.62 13.12
CA ARG A 164 -10.70 17.53 12.46
C ARG A 164 -9.28 16.96 12.46
N GLU A 165 -8.85 16.40 13.59
CA GLU A 165 -7.50 15.88 13.80
C GLU A 165 -7.18 14.74 12.84
N GLU A 166 -8.14 13.85 12.59
CA GLU A 166 -8.01 12.74 11.64
C GLU A 166 -7.84 13.24 10.19
N VAL A 167 -8.59 14.29 9.82
CA VAL A 167 -8.48 14.91 8.48
C VAL A 167 -7.18 15.71 8.36
N GLU A 168 -6.74 16.41 9.41
CA GLU A 168 -5.50 17.18 9.35
C GLU A 168 -4.26 16.28 9.23
N ARG A 169 -4.19 15.15 9.96
CA ARG A 169 -3.01 14.25 9.89
C ARG A 169 -2.82 13.63 8.50
N ILE A 170 -3.91 13.25 7.83
CA ILE A 170 -3.84 12.69 6.46
C ILE A 170 -3.55 13.79 5.43
N GLY A 171 -4.12 14.99 5.63
CA GLY A 171 -3.80 16.15 4.79
C GLY A 171 -2.33 16.58 4.87
N ARG A 172 -1.72 16.53 6.06
CA ARG A 172 -0.27 16.80 6.24
C ARG A 172 0.59 15.76 5.52
N LEU A 173 0.21 14.49 5.57
CA LEU A 173 0.90 13.44 4.82
C LEU A 173 0.81 13.69 3.32
N ALA A 174 -0.37 14.03 2.80
CA ALA A 174 -0.55 14.36 1.40
C ALA A 174 0.29 15.59 0.96
N GLY A 175 0.29 16.66 1.76
CA GLY A 175 1.10 17.86 1.49
C GLY A 175 2.61 17.58 1.51
N PHE A 176 3.09 16.80 2.48
CA PHE A 176 4.48 16.37 2.54
C PHE A 176 4.88 15.57 1.30
N LEU A 177 4.06 14.58 0.92
CA LEU A 177 4.32 13.73 -0.25
C LEU A 177 4.33 14.54 -1.55
N ALA A 178 3.41 15.50 -1.69
CA ALA A 178 3.35 16.35 -2.87
C ALA A 178 4.63 17.17 -3.05
N ILE A 179 5.15 17.76 -1.96
CA ILE A 179 6.43 18.49 -1.99
C ILE A 179 7.59 17.55 -2.32
N ALA A 180 7.66 16.38 -1.67
CA ALA A 180 8.72 15.41 -1.89
C ALA A 180 8.77 14.89 -3.34
N ARG A 181 7.60 14.80 -3.99
CA ARG A 181 7.45 14.42 -5.39
C ARG A 181 7.58 15.59 -6.37
N GLY A 182 7.71 16.82 -5.89
CA GLY A 182 7.80 18.02 -6.74
C GLY A 182 6.48 18.46 -7.35
N GLU A 183 5.35 17.93 -6.86
CA GLU A 183 4.01 18.25 -7.35
C GLU A 183 3.62 19.70 -7.04
N LYS A 184 2.73 20.24 -7.87
CA LYS A 184 2.15 21.57 -7.67
C LYS A 184 0.70 21.53 -7.20
N THR A 185 0.04 20.40 -7.41
CA THR A 185 -1.38 20.22 -7.11
C THR A 185 -1.58 18.98 -6.26
N VAL A 186 -2.45 19.10 -5.26
CA VAL A 186 -3.00 17.97 -4.50
C VAL A 186 -4.50 17.92 -4.78
N TRP A 187 -5.01 16.73 -5.07
CA TRP A 187 -6.43 16.48 -5.27
C TRP A 187 -7.06 15.97 -3.97
N SER A 188 -8.11 16.60 -3.49
CA SER A 188 -8.93 16.14 -2.36
C SER A 188 -10.26 15.61 -2.88
N LEU A 189 -10.52 14.32 -2.69
CA LEU A 189 -11.76 13.69 -3.14
C LEU A 189 -12.77 13.57 -2.00
N ASP A 190 -14.01 14.00 -2.25
CA ASP A 190 -15.08 13.97 -1.24
C ASP A 190 -16.49 13.83 -1.86
N LYS A 191 -17.54 13.87 -1.02
CA LYS A 191 -18.94 13.99 -1.44
C LYS A 191 -19.65 15.17 -0.76
N ALA A 192 -19.01 16.34 -0.72
CA ALA A 192 -19.46 17.49 0.06
C ALA A 192 -20.82 18.07 -0.37
N ASN A 193 -21.26 17.80 -1.61
CA ASN A 193 -22.58 18.17 -2.10
C ASN A 193 -23.73 17.38 -1.42
N VAL A 194 -23.42 16.29 -0.72
CA VAL A 194 -24.41 15.47 0.01
C VAL A 194 -24.03 15.34 1.48
N LEU A 195 -22.82 14.85 1.78
CA LEU A 195 -22.47 14.37 3.12
C LEU A 195 -21.95 15.47 4.05
N ALA A 196 -22.40 15.46 5.31
CA ALA A 196 -21.90 16.38 6.34
C ALA A 196 -20.42 16.14 6.63
N THR A 197 -20.01 14.86 6.76
CA THR A 197 -18.61 14.47 6.97
C THR A 197 -17.70 14.98 5.84
N SER A 198 -18.15 14.90 4.58
CA SER A 198 -17.39 15.45 3.45
C SER A 198 -17.33 16.98 3.43
N ARG A 199 -18.33 17.69 3.97
CA ARG A 199 -18.23 19.16 4.14
C ARG A 199 -17.20 19.53 5.21
N LEU A 200 -17.14 18.78 6.30
CA LEU A 200 -16.07 18.92 7.30
C LEU A 200 -14.70 18.64 6.65
N TRP A 201 -14.57 17.52 5.94
CA TRP A 201 -13.34 17.14 5.22
C TRP A 201 -12.82 18.26 4.33
N ARG A 202 -13.66 18.74 3.41
CA ARG A 202 -13.31 19.83 2.48
C ARG A 202 -12.85 21.09 3.21
N LYS A 203 -13.60 21.51 4.24
CA LYS A 203 -13.25 22.68 5.05
C LYS A 203 -11.88 22.53 5.70
N VAL A 204 -11.64 21.40 6.38
CA VAL A 204 -10.40 21.17 7.13
C VAL A 204 -9.19 21.06 6.19
N ILE A 205 -9.32 20.34 5.06
CA ILE A 205 -8.25 20.23 4.08
C ILE A 205 -7.91 21.60 3.46
N THR A 206 -8.92 22.39 3.08
CA THR A 206 -8.66 23.75 2.55
C THR A 206 -7.91 24.62 3.56
N GLU A 207 -8.42 24.73 4.79
CA GLU A 207 -7.81 25.53 5.85
C GLU A 207 -6.37 25.07 6.17
N LEU A 208 -6.14 23.76 6.17
CA LEU A 208 -4.83 23.18 6.40
C LEU A 208 -3.84 23.58 5.31
N PHE A 209 -4.22 23.44 4.04
CA PHE A 209 -3.34 23.74 2.91
C PHE A 209 -3.04 25.24 2.81
N GLU A 210 -4.02 26.10 3.06
CA GLU A 210 -3.80 27.55 3.13
C GLU A 210 -2.81 27.93 4.23
N ARG A 211 -2.87 27.25 5.38
CA ARG A 211 -2.03 27.55 6.56
C ARG A 211 -0.62 26.96 6.46
N GLU A 212 -0.50 25.70 6.05
CA GLU A 212 0.74 24.91 6.19
C GLU A 212 1.42 24.62 4.84
N PHE A 213 0.68 24.69 3.73
CA PHE A 213 1.19 24.37 2.40
C PHE A 213 0.81 25.41 1.33
N PRO A 214 1.02 26.74 1.56
CA PRO A 214 0.57 27.80 0.65
C PRO A 214 1.22 27.73 -0.75
N GLN A 215 2.30 26.97 -0.91
CA GLN A 215 2.96 26.71 -2.18
C GLN A 215 2.29 25.61 -3.03
N LEU A 216 1.37 24.83 -2.46
CA LEU A 216 0.62 23.78 -3.15
C LEU A 216 -0.78 24.28 -3.49
N LYS A 217 -1.24 23.98 -4.71
CA LYS A 217 -2.63 24.16 -5.09
C LYS A 217 -3.45 22.98 -4.57
N ILE A 218 -4.48 23.24 -3.76
CA ILE A 218 -5.46 22.23 -3.39
C ILE A 218 -6.66 22.30 -4.34
N GLU A 219 -6.99 21.18 -4.99
CA GLU A 219 -8.15 21.03 -5.87
C GLU A 219 -9.13 20.03 -5.28
N HIS A 220 -10.43 20.34 -5.32
CA HIS A 220 -11.47 19.45 -4.78
C HIS A 220 -12.27 18.81 -5.92
N GLN A 221 -12.43 17.50 -5.86
CA GLN A 221 -13.18 16.72 -6.85
C GLN A 221 -14.21 15.84 -6.15
N LEU A 222 -15.43 15.73 -6.70
CA LEU A 222 -16.41 14.80 -6.16
C LEU A 222 -16.04 13.36 -6.51
N ILE A 223 -16.21 12.44 -5.56
CA ILE A 223 -15.73 11.06 -5.69
C ILE A 223 -16.30 10.30 -6.90
N ASP A 224 -17.57 10.51 -7.24
CA ASP A 224 -18.22 9.93 -8.42
C ASP A 224 -17.62 10.46 -9.72
N SER A 225 -17.39 11.77 -9.80
CA SER A 225 -16.74 12.36 -10.97
C SER A 225 -15.24 12.00 -11.05
N ALA A 226 -14.58 11.74 -9.92
CA ALA A 226 -13.20 11.25 -9.89
C ALA A 226 -13.11 9.83 -10.46
N ALA A 227 -14.03 8.93 -10.10
CA ALA A 227 -14.14 7.60 -10.71
C ALA A 227 -14.30 7.70 -12.24
N MET A 228 -15.20 8.57 -12.72
CA MET A 228 -15.33 8.82 -14.16
C MET A 228 -14.03 9.33 -14.81
N LEU A 229 -13.26 10.18 -14.12
CA LEU A 229 -11.98 10.70 -14.61
C LEU A 229 -10.92 9.61 -14.70
N LEU A 230 -10.84 8.67 -13.75
CA LEU A 230 -9.88 7.57 -13.79
C LEU A 230 -10.02 6.70 -15.04
N VAL A 231 -11.26 6.48 -15.50
CA VAL A 231 -11.51 5.74 -16.72
C VAL A 231 -11.26 6.61 -17.97
N LYS A 232 -11.74 7.85 -17.96
CA LYS A 232 -11.74 8.71 -19.16
C LYS A 232 -10.37 9.32 -19.46
N SER A 233 -9.65 9.75 -18.43
CA SER A 233 -8.41 10.51 -18.52
C SER A 233 -7.68 10.50 -17.17
N PRO A 234 -7.13 9.35 -16.74
CA PRO A 234 -6.53 9.20 -15.41
C PRO A 234 -5.40 10.19 -15.13
N ARG A 235 -4.66 10.61 -16.17
CA ARG A 235 -3.64 11.65 -16.09
C ARG A 235 -4.12 12.98 -15.49
N ALA A 236 -5.42 13.26 -15.53
CA ALA A 236 -5.99 14.46 -14.93
C ALA A 236 -5.81 14.49 -13.40
N LEU A 237 -5.69 13.32 -12.77
CA LEU A 237 -5.47 13.15 -11.33
C LEU A 237 -4.01 12.83 -10.99
N ASN A 238 -3.07 13.00 -11.93
CA ASN A 238 -1.65 12.82 -11.65
C ASN A 238 -1.20 13.68 -10.45
N GLY A 239 -0.23 13.15 -9.70
CA GLY A 239 0.28 13.73 -8.47
C GLY A 239 -0.27 13.05 -7.22
N VAL A 240 -0.65 13.83 -6.20
CA VAL A 240 -1.15 13.29 -4.92
C VAL A 240 -2.66 13.44 -4.84
N VAL A 241 -3.35 12.33 -4.55
CA VAL A 241 -4.80 12.29 -4.37
C VAL A 241 -5.10 11.86 -2.94
N VAL A 242 -5.76 12.70 -2.14
CA VAL A 242 -6.11 12.43 -0.74
C VAL A 242 -7.62 12.25 -0.55
N THR A 243 -8.04 11.24 0.20
CA THR A 243 -9.48 10.98 0.45
C THR A 243 -9.73 10.13 1.70
N SER A 244 -11.00 10.00 2.08
CA SER A 244 -11.45 9.23 3.25
C SER A 244 -11.30 7.72 3.06
N ASN A 245 -11.54 6.95 4.12
CA ASN A 245 -11.28 5.51 4.12
C ASN A 245 -12.06 4.74 3.05
N LEU A 246 -13.39 4.83 3.05
CA LEU A 246 -14.23 4.12 2.08
C LEU A 246 -13.96 4.58 0.64
N PHE A 247 -13.85 5.89 0.43
CA PHE A 247 -13.61 6.45 -0.91
C PHE A 247 -12.23 6.06 -1.44
N GLY A 248 -11.21 6.10 -0.58
CA GLY A 248 -9.86 5.69 -0.92
C GLY A 248 -9.74 4.21 -1.19
N ASP A 249 -10.52 3.36 -0.51
CA ASP A 249 -10.61 1.94 -0.81
C ASP A 249 -11.01 1.72 -2.27
N ILE A 250 -12.18 2.26 -2.63
CA ILE A 250 -12.78 2.10 -3.95
C ILE A 250 -11.89 2.69 -5.05
N ILE A 251 -11.45 3.94 -4.89
CA ILE A 251 -10.68 4.64 -5.91
C ILE A 251 -9.27 4.07 -6.05
N SER A 252 -8.65 3.60 -4.98
CA SER A 252 -7.34 2.95 -5.10
C SER A 252 -7.41 1.61 -5.81
N ASP A 253 -8.46 0.83 -5.59
CA ASP A 253 -8.69 -0.40 -6.34
C ASP A 253 -9.03 -0.12 -7.81
N GLU A 254 -9.85 0.91 -8.09
CA GLU A 254 -10.14 1.34 -9.47
C GLU A 254 -8.87 1.80 -10.21
N ALA A 255 -8.01 2.59 -9.56
CA ALA A 255 -6.74 3.00 -10.13
C ALA A 255 -5.76 1.83 -10.32
N SER A 256 -5.84 0.83 -9.44
CA SER A 256 -4.86 -0.27 -9.39
C SER A 256 -4.78 -1.11 -10.66
N VAL A 257 -5.85 -1.17 -11.45
CA VAL A 257 -5.86 -1.96 -12.68
C VAL A 257 -5.29 -1.17 -13.87
N ILE A 258 -5.10 0.15 -13.74
CA ILE A 258 -4.61 0.99 -14.84
C ILE A 258 -3.21 0.56 -15.30
N PRO A 259 -2.23 0.27 -14.42
CA PRO A 259 -0.90 -0.18 -14.82
C PRO A 259 -0.85 -1.60 -15.44
N GLY A 260 -2.00 -2.29 -15.54
CA GLY A 260 -2.16 -3.56 -16.27
C GLY A 260 -2.20 -4.80 -15.39
N SER A 261 -1.74 -4.76 -14.14
CA SER A 261 -1.93 -5.86 -13.19
C SER A 261 -1.92 -5.39 -11.74
N ILE A 262 -2.88 -5.90 -10.97
CA ILE A 262 -2.91 -5.75 -9.50
C ILE A 262 -1.66 -6.37 -8.83
N GLY A 263 -1.04 -7.38 -9.46
CA GLY A 263 0.15 -8.07 -8.95
C GLY A 263 1.42 -7.21 -8.90
N LEU A 264 1.40 -6.04 -9.57
CA LEU A 264 2.51 -5.09 -9.57
C LEU A 264 2.50 -4.13 -8.38
N LEU A 265 1.37 -3.99 -7.68
CA LEU A 265 1.14 -2.79 -6.91
C LEU A 265 1.47 -2.95 -5.43
N PRO A 266 2.39 -2.12 -4.92
CA PRO A 266 2.73 -2.10 -3.51
C PRO A 266 1.76 -1.20 -2.73
N SER A 267 1.82 -1.30 -1.41
CA SER A 267 1.17 -0.38 -0.49
C SER A 267 2.01 -0.14 0.76
N ALA A 268 1.88 1.06 1.31
CA ALA A 268 2.43 1.41 2.62
C ALA A 268 1.35 2.03 3.49
N SER A 269 1.23 1.59 4.74
CA SER A 269 0.39 2.21 5.75
C SER A 269 1.29 2.84 6.80
N LEU A 270 1.34 4.17 6.86
CA LEU A 270 2.29 4.93 7.67
C LEU A 270 1.66 5.46 8.96
N SER A 271 2.41 5.42 10.06
CA SER A 271 2.01 5.95 11.36
C SER A 271 2.36 7.44 11.57
N GLY A 272 3.01 8.08 10.60
CA GLY A 272 3.45 9.46 10.70
C GLY A 272 3.98 10.03 9.38
N ILE A 273 4.62 11.20 9.46
CA ILE A 273 5.25 11.85 8.31
C ILE A 273 6.67 11.30 8.15
N PRO A 274 7.04 10.72 6.99
CA PRO A 274 8.36 10.15 6.77
C PRO A 274 9.38 11.24 6.38
N ASP A 275 9.66 12.17 7.30
CA ASP A 275 10.57 13.31 7.08
C ASP A 275 12.03 13.05 7.51
N GLY A 276 12.32 11.83 7.98
CA GLY A 276 13.64 11.40 8.45
C GLY A 276 14.06 11.98 9.81
N LYS A 277 13.21 12.77 10.49
CA LYS A 277 13.51 13.35 11.81
C LYS A 277 13.03 12.48 12.97
N GLY A 278 12.03 11.65 12.73
CA GLY A 278 11.48 10.72 13.70
C GLY A 278 11.23 9.35 13.09
N LYS A 279 10.94 8.38 13.95
CA LYS A 279 10.57 7.03 13.53
C LYS A 279 9.17 7.08 12.89
N CYS A 280 9.07 6.66 11.63
CA CYS A 280 7.80 6.48 10.93
C CYS A 280 7.59 4.97 10.77
N ASN A 281 6.87 4.34 11.68
CA ASN A 281 6.56 2.91 11.55
C ASN A 281 5.57 2.73 10.40
N GLY A 282 5.78 1.69 9.60
CA GLY A 282 4.91 1.38 8.47
C GLY A 282 4.60 -0.10 8.36
N ILE A 283 3.42 -0.39 7.81
CA ILE A 283 3.05 -1.72 7.31
C ILE A 283 3.16 -1.69 5.80
N TYR A 284 3.92 -2.61 5.23
CA TYR A 284 4.23 -2.68 3.80
C TYR A 284 3.72 -4.00 3.25
N GLU A 285 2.79 -3.94 2.30
CA GLU A 285 2.06 -5.10 1.79
C GLU A 285 1.76 -4.93 0.30
N PRO A 286 1.70 -6.00 -0.51
CA PRO A 286 1.09 -5.93 -1.83
C PRO A 286 -0.41 -5.64 -1.67
N ILE A 287 -1.04 -5.02 -2.67
CA ILE A 287 -2.49 -4.81 -2.63
C ILE A 287 -3.30 -6.05 -3.04
N HIS A 288 -2.67 -7.04 -3.68
CA HIS A 288 -3.37 -8.24 -4.13
C HIS A 288 -3.84 -9.08 -2.94
N GLY A 289 -4.95 -9.79 -3.11
CA GLY A 289 -5.42 -10.76 -2.11
C GLY A 289 -4.51 -11.99 -1.98
N SER A 290 -4.95 -12.96 -1.18
CA SER A 290 -4.18 -14.17 -0.86
C SER A 290 -4.14 -15.23 -1.98
N ALA A 291 -4.89 -15.04 -3.07
CA ALA A 291 -4.86 -15.86 -4.28
C ALA A 291 -4.87 -17.40 -4.00
N PRO A 292 -5.89 -17.90 -3.26
CA PRO A 292 -5.94 -19.30 -2.80
C PRO A 292 -5.97 -20.33 -3.94
N ASP A 293 -6.45 -19.94 -5.12
CA ASP A 293 -6.57 -20.76 -6.32
C ASP A 293 -5.22 -21.05 -6.99
N ILE A 294 -4.21 -20.21 -6.76
CA ILE A 294 -2.86 -20.34 -7.33
C ILE A 294 -1.74 -20.51 -6.29
N SER A 295 -2.08 -20.47 -5.00
CA SER A 295 -1.14 -20.76 -3.91
C SER A 295 -0.51 -22.16 -4.04
N GLY A 296 0.78 -22.23 -3.73
CA GLY A 296 1.62 -23.42 -3.81
C GLY A 296 2.08 -23.79 -5.22
N LYS A 297 1.69 -23.03 -6.25
CA LYS A 297 2.03 -23.34 -7.65
C LYS A 297 3.29 -22.61 -8.14
N GLY A 298 3.84 -21.66 -7.38
CA GLY A 298 5.02 -20.90 -7.78
C GLY A 298 4.80 -20.02 -9.01
N ILE A 299 3.58 -19.53 -9.22
CA ILE A 299 3.19 -18.67 -10.37
C ILE A 299 2.63 -17.29 -9.95
N VAL A 300 2.62 -16.99 -8.65
CA VAL A 300 2.16 -15.71 -8.11
C VAL A 300 3.19 -14.64 -8.42
N ASN A 301 2.74 -13.45 -8.82
CA ASN A 301 3.64 -12.32 -9.09
C ASN A 301 4.24 -11.75 -7.79
N PRO A 302 5.57 -11.79 -7.57
CA PRO A 302 6.19 -11.26 -6.36
C PRO A 302 6.42 -9.74 -6.41
N ILE A 303 6.21 -9.09 -7.56
CA ILE A 303 6.64 -7.70 -7.80
C ILE A 303 5.98 -6.73 -6.82
N GLY A 304 4.68 -6.83 -6.58
CA GLY A 304 3.99 -5.96 -5.61
C GLY A 304 4.61 -6.04 -4.21
N THR A 305 4.96 -7.24 -3.73
CA THR A 305 5.59 -7.42 -2.41
C THR A 305 7.03 -6.87 -2.40
N ILE A 306 7.78 -7.06 -3.49
CA ILE A 306 9.13 -6.51 -3.65
C ILE A 306 9.11 -4.97 -3.69
N LEU A 307 8.16 -4.36 -4.39
CA LEU A 307 8.00 -2.91 -4.42
C LEU A 307 7.51 -2.37 -3.07
N SER A 308 6.80 -3.17 -2.27
CA SER A 308 6.50 -2.81 -0.88
C SER A 308 7.76 -2.74 -0.01
N VAL A 309 8.78 -3.56 -0.30
CA VAL A 309 10.13 -3.39 0.30
C VAL A 309 10.76 -2.07 -0.14
N ALA A 310 10.64 -1.66 -1.40
CA ALA A 310 11.12 -0.34 -1.84
C ALA A 310 10.45 0.80 -1.06
N MET A 311 9.13 0.73 -0.86
CA MET A 311 8.40 1.69 -0.02
C MET A 311 8.87 1.66 1.45
N MET A 312 9.18 0.48 2.00
CA MET A 312 9.72 0.33 3.36
C MET A 312 11.06 1.02 3.54
N LEU A 313 11.99 0.75 2.62
CA LEU A 313 13.29 1.38 2.56
C LEU A 313 13.14 2.90 2.52
N ARG A 314 12.23 3.40 1.67
CA ARG A 314 12.00 4.84 1.47
C ARG A 314 11.38 5.54 2.68
N TYR A 315 10.33 4.97 3.26
CA TYR A 315 9.47 5.69 4.20
C TYR A 315 9.75 5.39 5.68
N SER A 316 10.12 4.15 6.04
CA SER A 316 10.42 3.79 7.44
C SER A 316 11.91 3.79 7.72
N LEU A 317 12.73 3.31 6.78
CA LEU A 317 14.15 3.05 7.05
C LEU A 317 15.08 4.19 6.58
N ASN A 318 14.53 5.19 5.88
CA ASN A 318 15.26 6.33 5.33
C ASN A 318 16.44 5.92 4.42
N LEU A 319 16.19 4.95 3.55
CA LEU A 319 17.11 4.38 2.56
C LEU A 319 16.60 4.63 1.12
N PRO A 320 16.49 5.89 0.67
CA PRO A 320 15.92 6.22 -0.64
C PRO A 320 16.78 5.73 -1.81
N LYS A 321 18.10 5.62 -1.64
CA LYS A 321 19.01 5.10 -2.68
C LYS A 321 18.71 3.62 -2.95
N GLU A 322 18.62 2.81 -1.90
CA GLU A 322 18.31 1.40 -1.99
C GLU A 322 16.89 1.16 -2.51
N ALA A 323 15.92 1.98 -2.09
CA ALA A 323 14.56 1.95 -2.63
C ALA A 323 14.55 2.15 -4.15
N GLN A 324 15.25 3.17 -4.64
CA GLN A 324 15.37 3.45 -6.07
C GLN A 324 16.01 2.29 -6.83
N ALA A 325 17.07 1.68 -6.27
CA ALA A 325 17.74 0.55 -6.89
C ALA A 325 16.81 -0.69 -7.03
N VAL A 326 15.89 -0.91 -6.08
CA VAL A 326 14.88 -1.96 -6.19
C VAL A 326 13.88 -1.65 -7.31
N GLU A 327 13.38 -0.42 -7.38
CA GLU A 327 12.45 0.03 -8.42
C GLU A 327 13.08 -0.10 -9.82
N ASP A 328 14.34 0.32 -9.97
CA ASP A 328 15.10 0.23 -11.23
C ASP A 328 15.36 -1.22 -11.63
N ALA A 329 15.67 -2.10 -10.67
CA ALA A 329 15.86 -3.53 -10.92
C ALA A 329 14.57 -4.21 -11.39
N VAL A 330 13.43 -3.90 -10.76
CA VAL A 330 12.11 -4.37 -11.20
C VAL A 330 11.82 -3.92 -12.62
N LYS A 331 12.03 -2.64 -12.92
CA LYS A 331 11.87 -2.11 -14.27
C LYS A 331 12.74 -2.84 -15.29
N ALA A 332 14.03 -3.04 -14.99
CA ALA A 332 14.96 -3.74 -15.88
C ALA A 332 14.51 -5.18 -16.18
N VAL A 333 14.03 -5.92 -15.19
CA VAL A 333 13.52 -7.29 -15.36
C VAL A 333 12.29 -7.32 -16.26
N ILE A 334 11.35 -6.39 -16.07
CA ILE A 334 10.16 -6.26 -16.91
C ILE A 334 10.55 -5.91 -18.36
N ASP A 335 11.47 -4.96 -18.54
CA ASP A 335 11.99 -4.53 -19.86
C ASP A 335 12.70 -5.68 -20.59
N ASN A 336 13.38 -6.56 -19.85
CA ASN A 336 14.03 -7.76 -20.36
C ASN A 336 13.04 -8.92 -20.65
N GLY A 337 11.74 -8.72 -20.45
CA GLY A 337 10.69 -9.68 -20.79
C GLY A 337 10.45 -10.77 -19.74
N VAL A 338 11.12 -10.73 -18.58
CA VAL A 338 10.91 -11.70 -17.49
C VAL A 338 9.66 -11.28 -16.70
N ARG A 339 8.55 -11.97 -16.95
CA ARG A 339 7.22 -11.59 -16.47
C ARG A 339 6.43 -12.83 -16.04
N THR A 340 5.66 -12.69 -14.98
CA THR A 340 4.65 -13.68 -14.56
C THR A 340 3.44 -13.68 -15.52
N LYS A 341 2.57 -14.67 -15.36
CA LYS A 341 1.42 -14.92 -16.24
C LYS A 341 0.41 -13.77 -16.30
N ASP A 342 0.20 -13.07 -15.18
CA ASP A 342 -0.67 -11.89 -15.10
C ASP A 342 -0.15 -10.70 -15.93
N LEU A 343 1.12 -10.74 -16.33
CA LEU A 343 1.78 -9.76 -17.20
C LEU A 343 2.10 -10.32 -18.60
N GLY A 344 1.40 -11.40 -18.99
CA GLY A 344 1.55 -12.05 -20.29
C GLY A 344 2.85 -12.85 -20.49
N GLY A 345 3.64 -13.06 -19.43
CA GLY A 345 4.81 -13.91 -19.47
C GLY A 345 4.54 -15.34 -19.00
N ASN A 346 5.61 -16.12 -18.82
CA ASN A 346 5.54 -17.50 -18.33
C ASN A 346 6.48 -17.77 -17.14
N ALA A 347 7.15 -16.74 -16.63
CA ALA A 347 8.10 -16.89 -15.54
C ALA A 347 7.37 -17.25 -14.24
N GLY A 348 7.99 -18.13 -13.45
CA GLY A 348 7.51 -18.45 -12.10
C GLY A 348 7.87 -17.37 -11.08
N THR A 349 7.25 -17.43 -9.90
CA THR A 349 7.49 -16.51 -8.77
C THR A 349 8.98 -16.40 -8.47
N LYS A 350 9.65 -17.55 -8.30
CA LYS A 350 11.07 -17.62 -8.00
C LYS A 350 11.95 -17.08 -9.13
N GLU A 351 11.59 -17.35 -10.38
CA GLU A 351 12.36 -16.90 -11.54
C GLU A 351 12.35 -15.37 -11.63
N VAL A 352 11.19 -14.74 -11.42
CA VAL A 352 11.08 -13.28 -11.36
C VAL A 352 11.88 -12.71 -10.19
N GLY A 353 11.76 -13.28 -8.99
CA GLY A 353 12.50 -12.80 -7.83
C GLY A 353 14.02 -12.95 -7.96
N ASP A 354 14.49 -14.09 -8.48
CA ASP A 354 15.92 -14.33 -8.75
C ASP A 354 16.47 -13.35 -9.81
N ALA A 355 15.68 -13.05 -10.86
CA ALA A 355 16.05 -12.06 -11.86
C ALA A 355 16.16 -10.64 -11.28
N ILE A 356 15.22 -10.24 -10.41
CA ILE A 356 15.25 -8.91 -9.75
C ILE A 356 16.47 -8.79 -8.85
N VAL A 357 16.77 -9.81 -8.05
CA VAL A 357 17.96 -9.83 -7.18
C VAL A 357 19.25 -9.71 -7.99
N ALA A 358 19.32 -10.37 -9.16
CA ALA A 358 20.47 -10.27 -10.04
C ALA A 358 20.69 -8.85 -10.59
N GLU A 359 19.63 -8.17 -11.03
CA GLU A 359 19.72 -6.77 -11.48
C GLU A 359 20.01 -5.81 -10.32
N LEU A 360 19.38 -6.01 -9.16
CA LEU A 360 19.61 -5.21 -7.96
C LEU A 360 21.08 -5.27 -7.50
N ALA A 361 21.68 -6.47 -7.51
CA ALA A 361 23.08 -6.63 -7.14
C ALA A 361 24.04 -5.88 -8.08
N LYS A 362 23.67 -5.71 -9.35
CA LYS A 362 24.45 -4.88 -10.30
C LYS A 362 24.24 -3.40 -9.99
N ALA A 363 22.99 -2.97 -9.80
CA ALA A 363 22.64 -1.58 -9.54
C ALA A 363 23.27 -1.03 -8.24
N LEU A 364 23.42 -1.87 -7.20
CA LEU A 364 24.04 -1.47 -5.93
C LEU A 364 25.57 -1.40 -5.98
N LYS A 365 26.21 -2.05 -6.96
CA LYS A 365 27.67 -2.05 -7.15
C LYS A 365 28.16 -0.93 -8.07
N ALA A 366 27.28 -0.39 -8.90
CA ALA A 366 27.52 0.79 -9.71
C ALA A 366 27.50 2.05 -8.84
#